data_AF-A0A7D5M8W4-F1
#
_entry.id   AF-A0A7D5M8W4-F1
#
_cell.length_a   1.000
_cell.length_b   1.000
_cell.length_c   1.000
_cell.angle_alpha   90.00
_cell.angle_beta   90.00
_cell.angle_gamma   90.00
#
_symmetry.space_group_name_H-M   'P 1'
#
loop_
_entity.id
_entity.type
_entity.pdbx_description
1 polymer ?
#
loop_
_entity_poly.entity_id
_entity_poly.type
_entity_poly.pdbx_seq_one_letter_code
_entity_poly.pdbx_strand_id
1 'polypeptide(L)'
;MNKSLRYIAILALIPLFTAGMASNYFTEADAAKSQGSNAPGRIGTNSYGSANNGVVCGDVLCKDYPGGKAGWEADQGKVTAKVPQPTQKTTTKAETTTETTDVTEKDLGSVLRLSRANIPTEIPMHKGFYNGGEVYYIITDSSDATHADTISKNQGWKVELAPILAKAPKAALSKTYMFVNGVSGDGVHGFQGEVFTSTPAQADVYSALTSHVHVTWNDGAQPRVLDSEAKIQSASESGDVTLTEISVVLNMPQIVWPDGQMTVKEDKTLTDETPYGGGQVLDIDKKKKTVTFIAHRGWGPDGRTIYYIVTDATPSGPANMMGVTSAPTSASLIANAAAVDLYQFKNGLKGSGPLGFQAGIAAGAPGDANYSPMWRIFMIGWNDPSSAQLLETIDDMNAYKKAGLIDIGIARPMDSDHIVNCPFIDPFQ
;
A
#
# COMPACT_ATOMS: atom_id res chain seq x y z
N MET A 1 -59.25 30.93 15.61
CA MET A 1 -58.30 30.04 16.32
C MET A 1 -57.23 29.62 15.34
N ASN A 2 -56.28 30.49 14.99
CA ASN A 2 -55.14 31.07 15.70
C ASN A 2 -53.94 30.11 15.84
N LYS A 3 -52.93 30.38 15.01
CA LYS A 3 -51.64 29.69 14.88
C LYS A 3 -50.77 30.04 16.09
N SER A 4 -50.73 29.22 17.14
CA SER A 4 -49.76 29.38 18.23
C SER A 4 -49.55 28.11 19.06
N LEU A 5 -49.09 27.03 18.41
CA LEU A 5 -48.77 25.78 19.12
C LEU A 5 -47.62 25.02 18.44
N ARG A 6 -46.48 25.70 18.23
CA ARG A 6 -45.21 25.04 17.84
C ARG A 6 -43.95 25.63 18.51
N TYR A 7 -44.07 26.47 19.55
CA TYR A 7 -42.90 27.11 20.19
C TYR A 7 -42.87 27.03 21.72
N ILE A 8 -43.41 25.97 22.32
CA ILE A 8 -43.27 25.74 23.77
C ILE A 8 -42.94 24.28 24.01
N ALA A 9 -41.68 23.91 23.77
CA ALA A 9 -41.04 22.71 24.34
C ALA A 9 -39.50 22.78 24.27
N ILE A 10 -38.91 23.97 24.12
CA ILE A 10 -37.45 24.15 24.14
C ILE A 10 -37.16 25.32 25.08
N LEU A 11 -37.31 25.07 26.39
CA LEU A 11 -36.72 25.84 27.49
C LEU A 11 -37.26 25.29 28.81
N ALA A 12 -36.79 24.11 29.19
CA ALA A 12 -36.78 23.69 30.59
C ALA A 12 -35.77 22.55 30.75
N LEU A 13 -34.82 22.75 31.68
CA LEU A 13 -34.01 21.73 32.36
C LEU A 13 -32.63 21.40 31.78
N ILE A 14 -31.69 22.30 32.04
CA ILE A 14 -30.39 21.99 32.66
C ILE A 14 -30.43 22.75 34.00
N PRO A 15 -30.14 22.17 35.20
CA PRO A 15 -28.77 21.76 35.59
C PRO A 15 -28.62 20.60 36.61
N LEU A 16 -27.35 20.29 36.91
CA LEU A 16 -26.73 19.57 38.05
C LEU A 16 -26.42 18.07 37.86
N PHE A 17 -25.14 17.71 37.65
CA PHE A 17 -24.12 17.39 38.68
C PHE A 17 -24.48 16.18 39.54
N THR A 18 -23.80 15.04 39.39
CA THR A 18 -22.69 14.61 40.26
C THR A 18 -22.15 13.22 39.87
N ALA A 19 -20.88 13.03 40.23
CA ALA A 19 -19.98 11.93 39.92
C ALA A 19 -20.36 10.55 40.50
N GLY A 20 -19.69 9.52 39.95
CA GLY A 20 -19.65 8.15 40.49
C GLY A 20 -19.10 7.19 39.42
N MET A 21 -17.80 7.23 39.15
CA MET A 21 -16.81 6.26 39.64
C MET A 21 -17.00 4.82 39.13
N ALA A 22 -15.95 4.40 38.43
CA ALA A 22 -15.33 3.07 38.44
C ALA A 22 -15.86 1.94 37.54
N SER A 23 -14.87 1.40 36.84
CA SER A 23 -14.60 -0.02 36.55
C SER A 23 -15.14 -0.67 35.27
N ASN A 24 -14.18 -0.85 34.34
CA ASN A 24 -13.84 -2.08 33.63
C ASN A 24 -14.78 -2.59 32.54
N TYR A 25 -14.46 -2.29 31.28
CA TYR A 25 -14.56 -3.24 30.15
C TYR A 25 -13.64 -2.80 29.00
N PHE A 26 -12.32 -2.90 29.20
CA PHE A 26 -11.35 -2.93 28.10
C PHE A 26 -10.31 -3.98 28.45
N THR A 27 -10.26 -5.05 27.69
CA THR A 27 -9.21 -6.05 27.78
C THR A 27 -7.91 -5.43 27.32
N GLU A 28 -6.94 -5.36 28.23
CA GLU A 28 -5.54 -5.02 27.97
C GLU A 28 -4.97 -6.03 26.95
N ALA A 29 -4.49 -5.53 25.82
CA ALA A 29 -3.58 -6.29 24.98
C ALA A 29 -2.19 -6.21 25.62
N ASP A 30 -1.69 -7.34 26.10
CA ASP A 30 -0.38 -7.50 26.72
C ASP A 30 0.75 -6.97 25.81
N ALA A 31 1.20 -5.74 26.07
CA ALA A 31 2.35 -5.10 25.45
C ALA A 31 3.69 -5.50 26.12
N ALA A 32 3.76 -6.69 26.72
CA ALA A 32 4.93 -7.16 27.46
C ALA A 32 5.98 -7.91 26.61
N LYS A 33 5.91 -7.85 25.27
CA LYS A 33 6.87 -8.54 24.38
C LYS A 33 7.78 -7.63 23.52
N SER A 34 7.77 -6.31 23.71
CA SER A 34 8.66 -5.39 22.97
C SER A 34 9.64 -4.64 23.89
N GLN A 35 10.32 -5.36 24.78
CA GLN A 35 11.38 -4.78 25.60
C GLN A 35 12.74 -5.33 25.14
N GLY A 36 13.58 -4.44 24.63
CA GLY A 36 15.03 -4.64 24.65
C GLY A 36 15.71 -4.48 23.29
N SER A 37 16.67 -3.55 23.26
CA SER A 37 17.58 -3.27 22.15
C SER A 37 18.56 -4.40 21.80
N ASN A 38 18.48 -5.56 22.46
CA ASN A 38 19.44 -6.66 22.34
C ASN A 38 18.79 -8.02 22.01
N ALA A 39 17.60 -8.06 21.41
CA ALA A 39 16.98 -9.31 20.99
C ALA A 39 17.60 -9.84 19.66
N PRO A 40 17.91 -11.15 19.53
CA PRO A 40 18.32 -11.76 18.27
C PRO A 40 17.20 -11.61 17.22
N GLY A 41 17.49 -10.96 16.09
CA GLY A 41 16.51 -10.67 15.03
C GLY A 41 16.39 -9.20 14.63
N ARG A 42 17.10 -8.26 15.29
CA ARG A 42 17.26 -6.89 14.78
C ARG A 42 18.17 -6.89 13.54
N ILE A 43 17.57 -6.70 12.37
CA ILE A 43 18.31 -6.35 11.15
C ILE A 43 18.24 -4.82 11.03
N GLY A 44 19.36 -4.15 11.33
CA GLY A 44 19.51 -2.71 11.05
C GLY A 44 19.45 -2.42 9.54
N THR A 45 19.75 -1.19 9.14
CA THR A 45 19.73 -0.64 7.76
C THR A 45 20.40 -1.47 6.64
N ASN A 46 20.99 -2.62 6.97
CA ASN A 46 21.41 -3.70 6.08
C ASN A 46 20.24 -4.54 5.48
N SER A 47 18.97 -4.15 5.66
CA SER A 47 17.82 -4.90 5.10
C SER A 47 17.58 -4.64 3.60
N TYR A 48 18.30 -3.70 2.99
CA TYR A 48 18.53 -3.73 1.55
C TYR A 48 19.67 -4.70 1.31
N GLY A 49 19.44 -5.74 0.49
CA GLY A 49 20.36 -6.88 0.32
C GLY A 49 21.83 -6.48 0.22
N SER A 50 22.73 -7.41 0.54
CA SER A 50 24.19 -7.20 0.67
C SER A 50 24.88 -6.44 -0.49
N ALA A 51 24.22 -6.29 -1.64
CA ALA A 51 24.62 -5.44 -2.76
C ALA A 51 24.60 -3.92 -2.48
N ASN A 52 23.82 -3.45 -1.48
CA ASN A 52 23.59 -2.02 -1.24
C ASN A 52 24.42 -1.41 -0.10
N ASN A 53 25.27 -2.21 0.56
CA ASN A 53 26.16 -1.84 1.68
C ASN A 53 27.28 -0.83 1.30
N GLY A 54 27.17 -0.14 0.16
CA GLY A 54 28.07 0.94 -0.26
C GLY A 54 27.37 2.09 -0.96
N VAL A 55 26.04 2.01 -1.12
CA VAL A 55 25.24 2.97 -1.87
C VAL A 55 24.47 3.89 -0.95
N VAL A 56 24.01 3.37 0.21
CA VAL A 56 23.15 4.08 1.16
C VAL A 56 23.87 4.22 2.51
N CYS A 57 23.86 5.43 3.06
CA CYS A 57 24.50 5.84 4.30
C CYS A 57 23.45 6.49 5.21
N GLY A 58 22.79 5.71 6.07
CA GLY A 58 21.62 6.16 6.82
C GLY A 58 20.39 6.28 5.91
N ASP A 59 19.84 7.50 5.82
CA ASP A 59 18.69 7.86 4.99
C ASP A 59 19.05 8.55 3.66
N VAL A 60 20.35 8.72 3.36
CA VAL A 60 20.85 9.36 2.14
C VAL A 60 21.80 8.44 1.35
N LEU A 61 22.09 8.76 0.08
CA LEU A 61 23.12 8.05 -0.68
C LEU A 61 24.50 8.44 -0.17
N CYS A 62 25.41 7.47 -0.06
CA CYS A 62 26.77 7.73 0.41
C CYS A 62 27.50 8.77 -0.43
N LYS A 63 27.22 8.86 -1.74
CA LYS A 63 27.82 9.88 -2.63
C LYS A 63 27.37 11.31 -2.32
N ASP A 64 26.21 11.47 -1.67
CA ASP A 64 25.59 12.75 -1.37
C ASP A 64 25.85 13.15 0.11
N TYR A 65 26.46 12.25 0.91
CA TYR A 65 26.91 12.53 2.27
C TYR A 65 28.33 13.15 2.26
N PRO A 66 28.56 14.28 2.94
CA PRO A 66 29.90 14.86 3.06
C PRO A 66 30.92 13.86 3.64
N GLY A 67 31.96 13.52 2.87
CA GLY A 67 32.95 12.52 3.27
C GLY A 67 32.59 11.06 2.96
N GLY A 68 31.47 10.82 2.27
CA GLY A 68 31.09 9.49 1.80
C GLY A 68 30.70 8.52 2.91
N LYS A 69 30.78 7.22 2.61
CA LYS A 69 30.55 6.15 3.58
C LYS A 69 31.46 6.24 4.81
N ALA A 70 32.74 6.56 4.58
CA ALA A 70 33.71 6.71 5.65
C ALA A 70 33.36 7.89 6.59
N GLY A 71 32.82 8.99 6.04
CA GLY A 71 32.32 10.11 6.83
C GLY A 71 31.14 9.71 7.72
N TRP A 72 30.16 9.01 7.14
CA TRP A 72 28.98 8.55 7.88
C TRP A 72 29.33 7.53 8.99
N GLU A 73 30.23 6.58 8.70
CA GLU A 73 30.71 5.61 9.68
C GLU A 73 31.49 6.26 10.84
N ALA A 74 32.22 7.34 10.56
CA ALA A 74 32.91 8.12 11.59
C ALA A 74 31.94 8.89 12.50
N ASP A 75 30.82 9.36 11.95
CA ASP A 75 29.82 10.13 12.68
C ASP A 75 28.80 9.27 13.43
N GLN A 76 28.69 7.97 13.13
CA GLN A 76 27.82 7.00 13.83
C GLN A 76 26.38 7.51 14.07
N GLY A 77 25.86 8.36 13.19
CA GLY A 77 24.54 8.97 13.33
C GLY A 77 24.37 9.93 14.52
N LYS A 78 25.45 10.46 15.12
CA LYS A 78 25.38 11.31 16.34
C LYS A 78 25.08 12.81 16.09
N VAL A 79 24.47 13.17 14.96
CA VAL A 79 24.01 14.56 14.77
C VAL A 79 22.57 14.70 15.25
N THR A 80 22.39 15.09 16.52
CA THR A 80 21.27 15.98 16.87
C THR A 80 21.56 17.34 16.25
N ALA A 81 20.73 17.80 15.33
CA ALA A 81 20.85 19.13 14.74
C ALA A 81 20.97 20.20 15.84
N LYS A 82 22.17 20.79 16.00
CA LYS A 82 22.39 22.01 16.77
C LYS A 82 22.85 23.08 15.79
N VAL A 83 21.95 24.03 15.54
CA VAL A 83 22.17 25.22 14.72
C VAL A 83 23.25 26.10 15.36
N PRO A 84 24.37 26.43 14.66
CA PRO A 84 25.25 27.52 15.05
C PRO A 84 24.65 28.83 14.56
N GLN A 85 24.53 29.82 15.46
CA GLN A 85 24.11 31.17 15.12
C GLN A 85 25.35 32.04 14.82
N PRO A 86 25.41 32.79 13.69
CA PRO A 86 26.37 33.89 13.59
C PRO A 86 25.73 35.25 13.28
N THR A 87 26.06 36.17 14.19
CA THR A 87 26.28 37.62 14.13
C THR A 87 26.17 38.40 12.80
N GLN A 88 25.49 39.56 12.92
CA GLN A 88 25.45 40.72 12.02
C GLN A 88 26.81 41.18 11.47
N LYS A 89 26.84 41.53 10.16
CA LYS A 89 27.56 42.67 9.54
C LYS A 89 27.10 42.82 8.07
N THR A 90 26.33 43.87 7.75
CA THR A 90 26.70 45.13 7.06
C THR A 90 26.96 45.02 5.54
N THR A 91 26.14 45.79 4.82
CA THR A 91 25.98 46.06 3.37
C THR A 91 27.24 46.37 2.53
N THR A 92 27.28 45.91 1.26
CA THR A 92 27.50 46.75 0.05
C THR A 92 27.21 46.00 -1.29
N LYS A 93 26.86 46.76 -2.35
CA LYS A 93 26.55 46.39 -3.78
C LYS A 93 27.67 45.56 -4.47
N ALA A 94 27.54 44.86 -5.63
CA ALA A 94 26.74 45.01 -6.86
C ALA A 94 26.77 43.72 -7.74
N GLU A 95 25.92 43.71 -8.80
CA GLU A 95 26.06 43.08 -10.13
C GLU A 95 26.07 41.55 -10.37
N THR A 96 25.04 41.13 -11.12
CA THR A 96 24.92 40.14 -12.21
C THR A 96 25.96 39.03 -12.37
N THR A 97 25.59 37.77 -12.08
CA THR A 97 25.93 36.57 -12.90
C THR A 97 25.14 35.34 -12.43
N THR A 98 24.56 34.63 -13.41
CA THR A 98 24.12 33.21 -13.43
C THR A 98 23.90 32.51 -12.08
N GLU A 99 22.64 32.42 -11.64
CA GLU A 99 22.23 31.59 -10.51
C GLU A 99 22.08 30.12 -10.93
N THR A 100 23.06 29.29 -10.57
CA THR A 100 22.76 27.99 -9.98
C THR A 100 22.04 28.26 -8.66
N THR A 101 20.76 27.94 -8.58
CA THR A 101 19.97 28.14 -7.36
C THR A 101 20.39 27.12 -6.31
N ASP A 102 21.37 27.49 -5.48
CA ASP A 102 21.61 26.84 -4.21
C ASP A 102 20.40 27.09 -3.30
N VAL A 103 19.64 26.03 -3.03
CA VAL A 103 18.52 26.05 -2.09
C VAL A 103 19.08 26.31 -0.70
N THR A 104 18.74 27.42 -0.08
CA THR A 104 19.17 27.73 1.29
C THR A 104 18.21 27.11 2.31
N GLU A 105 18.65 26.89 3.56
CA GLU A 105 17.76 26.36 4.64
C GLU A 105 16.49 27.21 4.85
N LYS A 106 16.51 28.48 4.45
CA LYS A 106 15.35 29.36 4.51
C LYS A 106 14.28 29.02 3.46
N ASP A 107 14.65 28.32 2.40
CA ASP A 107 13.78 27.85 1.32
C ASP A 107 13.15 26.47 1.61
N LEU A 108 13.64 25.74 2.61
CA LEU A 108 13.16 24.39 2.94
C LEU A 108 11.80 24.35 3.66
N GLY A 109 11.35 25.47 4.24
CA GLY A 109 10.06 25.53 4.94
C GLY A 109 9.89 24.43 6.01
N SER A 110 8.68 24.30 6.55
CA SER A 110 8.32 23.21 7.49
C SER A 110 7.98 21.89 6.77
N VAL A 111 8.61 21.61 5.61
CA VAL A 111 8.24 20.50 4.72
C VAL A 111 9.25 19.38 4.86
N LEU A 112 8.78 18.21 5.30
CA LEU A 112 9.57 17.00 5.31
C LEU A 112 9.74 16.50 3.87
N ARG A 113 11.00 16.47 3.41
CA ARG A 113 11.38 15.89 2.12
C ARG A 113 12.06 14.56 2.34
N LEU A 114 11.44 13.49 1.83
CA LEU A 114 12.02 12.17 1.85
C LEU A 114 12.74 11.95 0.52
N SER A 115 14.02 11.59 0.56
CA SER A 115 14.71 11.18 -0.67
C SER A 115 13.96 10.02 -1.32
N ARG A 116 13.78 10.07 -2.65
CA ARG A 116 13.08 9.04 -3.42
C ARG A 116 11.69 8.76 -2.84
N ALA A 117 10.94 9.81 -2.49
CA ALA A 117 9.58 9.68 -1.98
C ALA A 117 8.64 9.00 -2.98
N ASN A 118 8.82 9.30 -4.27
CA ASN A 118 8.05 8.76 -5.38
C ASN A 118 9.02 8.30 -6.47
N ILE A 119 8.99 7.02 -6.83
CA ILE A 119 9.87 6.48 -7.88
C ILE A 119 9.10 5.57 -8.84
N PRO A 120 9.47 5.56 -10.13
CA PRO A 120 8.86 4.64 -11.07
C PRO A 120 9.32 3.20 -10.78
N THR A 121 8.41 2.24 -10.85
CA THR A 121 8.71 0.82 -10.78
C THR A 121 8.04 0.08 -11.93
N GLU A 122 8.80 -0.65 -12.73
CA GLU A 122 8.28 -1.48 -13.81
C GLU A 122 7.95 -2.88 -13.27
N ILE A 123 6.74 -3.36 -13.50
CA ILE A 123 6.23 -4.64 -12.99
C ILE A 123 5.77 -5.49 -14.18
N PRO A 124 6.15 -6.79 -14.23
CA PRO A 124 5.69 -7.68 -15.29
C PRO A 124 4.18 -7.93 -15.19
N MET A 125 3.51 -7.82 -16.33
CA MET A 125 2.12 -8.21 -16.49
C MET A 125 2.02 -9.61 -17.09
N HIS A 126 0.94 -10.28 -16.72
CA HIS A 126 0.49 -11.54 -17.28
C HIS A 126 -0.71 -11.28 -18.19
N LYS A 127 -0.96 -12.22 -19.11
CA LYS A 127 -2.14 -12.19 -20.00
C LYS A 127 -3.08 -13.33 -19.64
N GLY A 128 -4.30 -12.99 -19.26
CA GLY A 128 -5.41 -13.92 -19.06
C GLY A 128 -6.63 -13.54 -19.90
N PHE A 129 -7.78 -14.08 -19.51
CA PHE A 129 -9.04 -13.92 -20.21
C PHE A 129 -10.20 -13.62 -19.27
N TYR A 130 -11.17 -12.87 -19.79
CA TYR A 130 -12.51 -12.73 -19.22
C TYR A 130 -13.52 -12.74 -20.35
N ASN A 131 -14.42 -13.73 -20.37
CA ASN A 131 -15.47 -13.88 -21.40
C ASN A 131 -14.95 -13.77 -22.84
N GLY A 132 -13.78 -14.39 -23.12
CA GLY A 132 -13.12 -14.35 -24.42
C GLY A 132 -12.33 -13.07 -24.72
N GLY A 133 -12.46 -12.03 -23.90
CA GLY A 133 -11.64 -10.82 -23.98
C GLY A 133 -10.32 -10.96 -23.21
N GLU A 134 -9.31 -10.20 -23.61
CA GLU A 134 -8.00 -10.20 -22.94
C GLU A 134 -8.04 -9.42 -21.62
N VAL A 135 -7.36 -9.95 -20.61
CA VAL A 135 -7.08 -9.26 -19.35
C VAL A 135 -5.56 -9.23 -19.14
N TYR A 136 -5.01 -8.06 -18.82
CA TYR A 136 -3.63 -7.92 -18.38
C TYR A 136 -3.62 -7.59 -16.90
N TYR A 137 -2.85 -8.34 -16.11
CA TYR A 137 -2.87 -8.26 -14.66
C TYR A 137 -1.47 -8.47 -14.08
N ILE A 138 -1.24 -8.07 -12.83
CA ILE A 138 0.01 -8.31 -12.10
C ILE A 138 -0.24 -9.29 -10.95
N ILE A 139 0.81 -9.95 -10.45
CA ILE A 139 0.75 -10.80 -9.25
C ILE A 139 1.73 -10.24 -8.23
N THR A 140 1.22 -9.75 -7.10
CA THR A 140 2.05 -9.04 -6.11
C THR A 140 2.26 -9.81 -4.82
N ASP A 141 1.25 -10.56 -4.37
CA ASP A 141 1.30 -11.26 -3.08
C ASP A 141 0.65 -12.64 -3.17
N SER A 142 1.11 -13.54 -2.32
CA SER A 142 0.51 -14.85 -2.12
C SER A 142 0.34 -15.16 -0.63
N SER A 143 -0.76 -15.82 -0.28
CA SER A 143 -0.95 -16.39 1.05
C SER A 143 -0.08 -17.62 1.33
N ASP A 144 0.56 -18.18 0.30
CA ASP A 144 1.32 -19.42 0.38
C ASP A 144 2.77 -19.21 -0.10
N ALA A 145 3.72 -19.71 0.68
CA ALA A 145 5.15 -19.52 0.40
C ALA A 145 5.60 -20.23 -0.89
N THR A 146 5.04 -21.42 -1.17
CA THR A 146 5.41 -22.19 -2.37
C THR A 146 4.97 -21.46 -3.63
N HIS A 147 3.74 -20.93 -3.64
CA HIS A 147 3.25 -20.12 -4.75
C HIS A 147 4.02 -18.81 -4.88
N ALA A 148 4.27 -18.09 -3.79
CA ALA A 148 5.08 -16.87 -3.80
C ALA A 148 6.45 -17.11 -4.47
N ASP A 149 7.19 -18.13 -4.02
CA ASP A 149 8.53 -18.42 -4.52
C ASP A 149 8.54 -18.92 -5.97
N THR A 150 7.57 -19.77 -6.33
CA THR A 150 7.47 -20.33 -7.68
C THR A 150 7.13 -19.24 -8.70
N ILE A 151 6.12 -18.41 -8.40
CA ILE A 151 5.72 -17.32 -9.28
C ILE A 151 6.85 -16.30 -9.38
N SER A 152 7.50 -15.95 -8.27
CA SER A 152 8.64 -15.01 -8.25
C SER A 152 9.73 -15.42 -9.23
N LYS A 153 10.11 -16.72 -9.22
CA LYS A 153 11.13 -17.27 -10.12
C LYS A 153 10.68 -17.23 -11.57
N ASN A 154 9.41 -17.55 -11.84
CA ASN A 154 8.89 -17.63 -13.20
C ASN A 154 8.75 -16.26 -13.87
N GLN A 155 8.31 -15.24 -13.12
CA GLN A 155 8.10 -13.89 -13.66
C GLN A 155 9.33 -12.98 -13.54
N GLY A 156 10.38 -13.42 -12.83
CA GLY A 156 11.58 -12.63 -12.60
C GLY A 156 11.35 -11.38 -11.74
N TRP A 157 10.29 -11.37 -10.93
CA TRP A 157 9.88 -10.26 -10.09
C TRP A 157 9.20 -10.79 -8.82
N LYS A 158 9.55 -10.24 -7.65
CA LYS A 158 9.20 -10.78 -6.34
C LYS A 158 7.70 -10.71 -6.06
N VAL A 159 7.09 -11.87 -5.85
CA VAL A 159 5.79 -12.00 -5.16
C VAL A 159 6.04 -12.09 -3.66
N GLU A 160 5.42 -11.19 -2.90
CA GLU A 160 5.55 -11.16 -1.45
C GLU A 160 4.70 -12.24 -0.78
N LEU A 161 5.20 -12.78 0.33
CA LEU A 161 4.47 -13.73 1.15
C LEU A 161 3.61 -12.98 2.16
N ALA A 162 2.28 -13.07 2.02
CA ALA A 162 1.28 -12.46 2.90
C ALA A 162 0.36 -13.54 3.53
N PRO A 163 0.82 -14.28 4.55
CA PRO A 163 0.15 -15.50 5.02
C PRO A 163 -1.29 -15.27 5.49
N ILE A 164 -1.58 -14.08 6.04
CA ILE A 164 -2.90 -13.74 6.57
C ILE A 164 -3.96 -13.55 5.48
N LEU A 165 -3.58 -13.43 4.19
CA LEU A 165 -4.54 -13.43 3.09
C LEU A 165 -5.35 -14.74 3.02
N ALA A 166 -4.83 -15.85 3.54
CA ALA A 166 -5.58 -17.11 3.65
C ALA A 166 -6.84 -17.00 4.54
N LYS A 167 -6.95 -15.93 5.34
CA LYS A 167 -8.11 -15.64 6.21
C LYS A 167 -9.15 -14.73 5.55
N ALA A 168 -8.90 -14.29 4.31
CA ALA A 168 -9.82 -13.43 3.58
C ALA A 168 -11.18 -14.14 3.41
N PRO A 169 -12.30 -13.45 3.68
CA PRO A 169 -13.63 -14.03 3.53
C PRO A 169 -13.96 -14.16 2.05
N LYS A 170 -14.80 -15.15 1.68
CA LYS A 170 -15.23 -15.36 0.28
C LYS A 170 -15.81 -14.09 -0.38
N ALA A 171 -16.48 -13.24 0.39
CA ALA A 171 -17.04 -11.97 -0.09
C ALA A 171 -15.98 -10.94 -0.54
N ALA A 172 -14.72 -11.11 -0.13
CA ALA A 172 -13.60 -10.30 -0.57
C ALA A 172 -12.79 -10.96 -1.70
N LEU A 173 -13.23 -12.11 -2.23
CA LEU A 173 -12.47 -12.89 -3.20
C LEU A 173 -13.23 -13.01 -4.52
N SER A 174 -12.54 -12.69 -5.62
CA SER A 174 -12.94 -13.17 -6.94
C SER A 174 -12.49 -14.61 -7.13
N LYS A 175 -13.05 -15.30 -8.13
CA LYS A 175 -12.58 -16.63 -8.53
C LYS A 175 -11.71 -16.49 -9.78
N THR A 176 -10.66 -17.30 -9.85
CA THR A 176 -9.78 -17.39 -11.01
C THR A 176 -9.48 -18.85 -11.32
N TYR A 177 -9.52 -19.20 -12.60
CA TYR A 177 -9.18 -20.54 -13.09
C TYR A 177 -7.76 -20.54 -13.62
N MET A 178 -6.95 -21.49 -13.12
CA MET A 178 -5.54 -21.67 -13.50
C MET A 178 -5.34 -23.04 -14.13
N PHE A 179 -4.66 -23.10 -15.27
CA PHE A 179 -4.46 -24.35 -16.01
C PHE A 179 -3.17 -25.01 -15.57
N VAL A 180 -3.23 -26.28 -15.19
CA VAL A 180 -2.05 -27.05 -14.74
C VAL A 180 -1.56 -28.07 -15.77
N ASN A 181 -2.28 -28.21 -16.89
CA ASN A 181 -1.87 -28.95 -18.07
C ASN A 181 -2.62 -28.43 -19.33
N GLY A 182 -2.36 -29.06 -20.48
CA GLY A 182 -3.08 -28.79 -21.72
C GLY A 182 -2.34 -27.83 -22.65
N VAL A 183 -3.03 -26.79 -23.13
CA VAL A 183 -2.45 -25.82 -24.08
C VAL A 183 -1.32 -25.05 -23.41
N SER A 184 -0.10 -25.14 -23.96
CA SER A 184 1.05 -24.37 -23.47
C SER A 184 0.84 -22.87 -23.62
N GLY A 185 1.36 -22.09 -22.67
CA GLY A 185 1.24 -20.63 -22.67
C GLY A 185 2.02 -19.98 -21.54
N ASP A 186 1.72 -18.71 -21.30
CA ASP A 186 2.42 -17.88 -20.30
C ASP A 186 1.65 -17.76 -18.98
N GLY A 187 0.67 -18.64 -18.72
CA GLY A 187 -0.02 -18.70 -17.43
C GLY A 187 0.92 -19.12 -16.30
N VAL A 188 0.48 -18.97 -15.05
CA VAL A 188 1.25 -19.18 -13.82
C VAL A 188 1.98 -20.54 -13.78
N HIS A 189 1.34 -21.59 -14.32
CA HIS A 189 1.87 -22.96 -14.37
C HIS A 189 2.45 -23.35 -15.75
N GLY A 190 2.68 -22.39 -16.66
CA GLY A 190 3.25 -22.62 -18.00
C GLY A 190 2.25 -23.12 -19.06
N PHE A 191 0.95 -23.02 -18.77
CA PHE A 191 -0.14 -23.34 -19.70
C PHE A 191 -0.88 -22.08 -20.12
N GLN A 192 -2.04 -22.21 -20.74
CA GLN A 192 -2.83 -21.06 -21.15
C GLN A 192 -3.08 -20.09 -19.99
N GLY A 193 -3.25 -18.81 -20.34
CA GLY A 193 -3.56 -17.76 -19.38
C GLY A 193 -4.82 -18.04 -18.57
N GLU A 194 -4.86 -17.43 -17.40
CA GLU A 194 -5.88 -17.55 -16.38
C GLU A 194 -7.21 -17.02 -16.88
N VAL A 195 -8.31 -17.60 -16.39
CA VAL A 195 -9.65 -17.12 -16.68
C VAL A 195 -10.25 -16.51 -15.43
N PHE A 196 -10.56 -15.22 -15.50
CA PHE A 196 -11.20 -14.47 -14.42
C PHE A 196 -12.72 -14.59 -14.53
N THR A 197 -13.41 -14.53 -13.39
CA THR A 197 -14.88 -14.52 -13.33
C THR A 197 -15.48 -13.11 -13.27
N SER A 198 -14.64 -12.08 -13.15
CA SER A 198 -15.03 -10.68 -13.06
C SER A 198 -13.88 -9.77 -13.48
N THR A 199 -14.22 -8.55 -13.88
CA THR A 199 -13.25 -7.46 -14.14
C THR A 199 -13.65 -6.23 -13.33
N PRO A 200 -12.78 -5.21 -13.23
CA PRO A 200 -13.13 -3.93 -12.62
C PRO A 200 -14.42 -3.27 -13.15
N ALA A 201 -14.85 -3.60 -14.38
CA ALA A 201 -16.13 -3.14 -14.91
C ALA A 201 -17.35 -3.74 -14.18
N GLN A 202 -17.18 -4.82 -13.43
CA GLN A 202 -18.18 -5.43 -12.54
C GLN A 202 -17.81 -5.18 -11.08
N ALA A 203 -17.71 -3.90 -10.69
CA ALA A 203 -17.18 -3.47 -9.39
C ALA A 203 -17.82 -4.20 -8.18
N ASP A 204 -19.12 -4.46 -8.20
CA ASP A 204 -19.84 -5.08 -7.07
C ASP A 204 -19.40 -6.52 -6.76
N VAL A 205 -18.74 -7.20 -7.71
CA VAL A 205 -18.26 -8.59 -7.57
C VAL A 205 -16.76 -8.74 -7.83
N TYR A 206 -16.11 -7.70 -8.33
CA TYR A 206 -14.68 -7.70 -8.57
C TYR A 206 -13.89 -7.58 -7.26
N SER A 207 -12.83 -8.37 -7.16
CA SER A 207 -11.76 -8.24 -6.19
C SER A 207 -10.43 -8.56 -6.87
N ALA A 208 -9.39 -7.82 -6.50
CA ALA A 208 -8.02 -8.18 -6.86
C ALA A 208 -7.53 -9.40 -6.06
N LEU A 209 -8.08 -9.67 -4.88
CA LEU A 209 -7.80 -10.91 -4.17
C LEU A 209 -8.58 -12.06 -4.80
N THR A 210 -7.86 -13.12 -5.16
CA THR A 210 -8.43 -14.22 -5.94
C THR A 210 -8.29 -15.54 -5.21
N SER A 211 -9.37 -16.31 -5.23
CA SER A 211 -9.40 -17.74 -4.93
C SER A 211 -9.23 -18.53 -6.23
N HIS A 212 -8.60 -19.70 -6.13
CA HIS A 212 -8.12 -20.42 -7.31
C HIS A 212 -8.78 -21.77 -7.50
N VAL A 213 -9.12 -22.05 -8.75
CA VAL A 213 -9.54 -23.37 -9.21
C VAL A 213 -8.56 -23.86 -10.26
N HIS A 214 -7.87 -24.95 -9.97
CA HIS A 214 -7.03 -25.62 -10.95
C HIS A 214 -7.91 -26.36 -11.97
N VAL A 215 -7.64 -26.09 -13.25
CA VAL A 215 -8.25 -26.76 -14.40
C VAL A 215 -7.25 -27.77 -14.94
N THR A 216 -7.63 -29.04 -14.90
CA THR A 216 -6.80 -30.15 -15.39
C THR A 216 -7.55 -30.86 -16.51
N TRP A 217 -7.01 -30.86 -17.72
CA TRP A 217 -7.46 -31.73 -18.81
C TRP A 217 -7.33 -33.19 -18.42
N ASN A 218 -8.41 -33.95 -18.60
CA ASN A 218 -8.46 -35.38 -18.30
C ASN A 218 -7.80 -36.20 -19.43
N ASP A 219 -7.34 -37.40 -19.10
CA ASP A 219 -6.74 -38.31 -20.07
C ASP A 219 -7.71 -38.63 -21.22
N GLY A 220 -7.21 -38.56 -22.45
CA GLY A 220 -8.00 -38.80 -23.67
C GLY A 220 -8.80 -37.59 -24.16
N ALA A 221 -8.96 -36.53 -23.35
CA ALA A 221 -9.50 -35.26 -23.83
C ALA A 221 -8.50 -34.54 -24.74
N GLN A 222 -9.00 -33.71 -25.67
CA GLN A 222 -8.17 -32.89 -26.55
C GLN A 222 -8.11 -31.46 -26.02
N PRO A 223 -6.93 -31.00 -25.51
CA PRO A 223 -6.79 -29.65 -24.98
C PRO A 223 -7.07 -28.59 -26.05
N ARG A 224 -7.84 -27.57 -25.65
CA ARG A 224 -8.16 -26.38 -26.44
C ARG A 224 -8.17 -25.16 -25.54
N VAL A 225 -8.11 -23.97 -26.11
CA VAL A 225 -8.21 -22.74 -25.30
C VAL A 225 -9.62 -22.63 -24.71
N LEU A 226 -9.69 -22.49 -23.39
CA LEU A 226 -10.91 -22.14 -22.66
C LEU A 226 -10.72 -20.73 -22.10
N ASP A 227 -11.34 -19.72 -22.71
CA ASP A 227 -11.14 -18.29 -22.44
C ASP A 227 -12.28 -17.64 -21.65
N SER A 228 -13.21 -18.45 -21.13
CA SER A 228 -14.35 -17.99 -20.33
C SER A 228 -14.77 -19.04 -19.32
N GLU A 229 -15.34 -18.59 -18.19
CA GLU A 229 -15.88 -19.50 -17.18
C GLU A 229 -16.94 -20.42 -17.79
N ALA A 230 -17.80 -19.91 -18.68
CA ALA A 230 -18.80 -20.71 -19.38
C ALA A 230 -18.16 -21.88 -20.16
N LYS A 231 -17.07 -21.64 -20.90
CA LYS A 231 -16.35 -22.70 -21.63
C LYS A 231 -15.71 -23.72 -20.69
N ILE A 232 -15.19 -23.28 -19.55
CA ILE A 232 -14.61 -24.16 -18.52
C ILE A 232 -15.70 -25.05 -17.91
N GLN A 233 -16.85 -24.48 -17.56
CA GLN A 233 -17.97 -25.24 -17.00
C GLN A 233 -18.50 -26.27 -18.01
N SER A 234 -18.69 -25.89 -19.28
CA SER A 234 -19.10 -26.84 -20.32
C SER A 234 -18.07 -27.96 -20.54
N ALA A 235 -16.77 -27.66 -20.46
CA ALA A 235 -15.71 -28.67 -20.53
C ALA A 235 -15.76 -29.61 -19.30
N SER A 236 -16.03 -29.08 -18.10
CA SER A 236 -16.17 -29.88 -16.89
C SER A 236 -17.39 -30.79 -16.95
N GLU A 237 -18.53 -30.28 -17.40
CA GLU A 237 -19.79 -31.04 -17.59
C GLU A 237 -19.64 -32.15 -18.62
N SER A 238 -18.82 -31.92 -19.65
CA SER A 238 -18.52 -32.91 -20.69
C SER A 238 -17.46 -33.94 -20.25
N GLY A 239 -16.87 -33.79 -19.07
CA GLY A 239 -15.80 -34.66 -18.58
C GLY A 239 -14.43 -34.42 -19.22
N ASP A 240 -14.24 -33.33 -19.97
CA ASP A 240 -12.97 -32.98 -20.59
C ASP A 240 -11.93 -32.50 -19.57
N VAL A 241 -12.40 -31.82 -18.52
CA VAL A 241 -11.53 -31.26 -17.46
C VAL A 241 -12.04 -31.62 -16.08
N THR A 242 -11.13 -31.70 -15.12
CA THR A 242 -11.38 -31.76 -13.68
C THR A 242 -11.06 -30.40 -13.06
N LEU A 243 -11.98 -29.91 -12.20
CA LEU A 243 -11.84 -28.66 -11.46
C LEU A 243 -11.49 -28.96 -10.00
N THR A 244 -10.38 -28.40 -9.51
CA THR A 244 -9.92 -28.59 -8.12
C THR A 244 -9.76 -27.24 -7.44
N GLU A 245 -10.52 -26.99 -6.37
CA GLU A 245 -10.36 -25.77 -5.55
C GLU A 245 -9.06 -25.84 -4.75
N ILE A 246 -8.31 -24.73 -4.74
CA ILE A 246 -7.05 -24.60 -4.01
C ILE A 246 -7.20 -23.55 -2.92
N SER A 247 -6.75 -23.88 -1.71
CA SER A 247 -6.78 -22.98 -0.55
C SER A 247 -5.58 -22.02 -0.54
N VAL A 248 -5.43 -21.25 -1.61
CA VAL A 248 -4.42 -20.19 -1.76
C VAL A 248 -5.15 -18.93 -2.21
N VAL A 249 -4.77 -17.80 -1.64
CA VAL A 249 -5.21 -16.48 -2.07
C VAL A 249 -4.03 -15.77 -2.70
N LEU A 250 -4.22 -15.23 -3.91
CA LEU A 250 -3.25 -14.36 -4.56
C LEU A 250 -3.83 -12.95 -4.65
N ASN A 251 -2.96 -11.94 -4.59
CA ASN A 251 -3.30 -10.59 -5.00
C ASN A 251 -2.98 -10.45 -6.49
N MET A 252 -4.02 -10.35 -7.31
CA MET A 252 -3.95 -10.29 -8.78
C MET A 252 -4.67 -9.05 -9.37
N PRO A 253 -4.21 -7.82 -9.10
CA PRO A 253 -4.83 -6.62 -9.66
C PRO A 253 -4.84 -6.62 -11.19
N GLN A 254 -6.00 -6.32 -11.79
CA GLN A 254 -6.15 -6.17 -13.24
C GLN A 254 -5.76 -4.75 -13.68
N ILE A 255 -4.87 -4.67 -14.67
CA ILE A 255 -4.33 -3.42 -15.24
C ILE A 255 -5.11 -3.00 -16.48
N VAL A 256 -5.43 -3.97 -17.34
CA VAL A 256 -6.23 -3.78 -18.56
C VAL A 256 -7.27 -4.90 -18.63
N TRP A 257 -8.50 -4.58 -18.97
CA TRP A 257 -9.61 -5.52 -19.14
C TRP A 257 -10.40 -5.13 -20.41
N PRO A 258 -11.35 -5.96 -20.89
CA PRO A 258 -12.00 -5.72 -22.18
C PRO A 258 -12.64 -4.33 -22.33
N ASP A 259 -13.21 -3.81 -21.23
CA ASP A 259 -13.95 -2.56 -21.21
C ASP A 259 -13.15 -1.38 -20.61
N GLY A 260 -11.85 -1.54 -20.33
CA GLY A 260 -11.09 -0.47 -19.71
C GLY A 260 -9.67 -0.82 -19.26
N GLN A 261 -9.06 0.11 -18.55
CA GLN A 261 -7.76 -0.04 -17.93
C GLN A 261 -7.64 0.89 -16.74
N MET A 262 -6.62 0.68 -15.91
CA MET A 262 -6.27 1.63 -14.86
C MET A 262 -5.92 3.00 -15.45
N THR A 263 -6.19 4.06 -14.69
CA THR A 263 -5.87 5.43 -15.11
C THR A 263 -4.36 5.63 -15.19
N VAL A 264 -3.89 5.95 -16.40
CA VAL A 264 -2.51 6.40 -16.61
C VAL A 264 -2.43 7.89 -16.29
N LYS A 265 -1.53 8.25 -15.37
CA LYS A 265 -1.31 9.62 -14.91
C LYS A 265 -0.87 10.50 -16.08
N GLU A 266 -1.53 11.65 -16.23
CA GLU A 266 -1.23 12.62 -17.31
C GLU A 266 0.14 13.26 -17.12
N ASP A 267 0.40 13.82 -15.93
CA ASP A 267 1.72 14.33 -15.55
C ASP A 267 2.58 13.19 -14.98
N LYS A 268 3.57 12.78 -15.76
CA LYS A 268 4.50 11.71 -15.40
C LYS A 268 5.74 12.20 -14.65
N THR A 269 5.81 13.50 -14.35
CA THR A 269 6.93 14.07 -13.60
C THR A 269 6.82 13.70 -12.14
N LEU A 270 7.80 12.95 -11.64
CA LEU A 270 7.88 12.56 -10.23
C LEU A 270 8.81 13.47 -9.44
N THR A 271 8.28 14.01 -8.34
CA THR A 271 8.98 14.83 -7.34
C THR A 271 8.49 14.43 -5.95
N ASP A 272 9.11 14.97 -4.90
CA ASP A 272 8.66 14.74 -3.52
C ASP A 272 7.28 15.38 -3.23
N GLU A 273 6.82 16.28 -4.12
CA GLU A 273 5.55 16.99 -4.04
C GLU A 273 4.51 16.43 -5.04
N THR A 274 4.81 15.32 -5.73
CA THR A 274 3.90 14.70 -6.67
C THR A 274 2.54 14.44 -6.00
N PRO A 275 1.45 15.01 -6.53
CA PRO A 275 0.13 14.77 -5.98
C PRO A 275 -0.21 13.28 -6.02
N TYR A 276 -0.73 12.80 -4.90
CA TYR A 276 -1.17 11.42 -4.75
C TYR A 276 -2.39 11.10 -5.64
N GLY A 277 -3.14 12.10 -6.11
CA GLY A 277 -4.30 11.93 -6.98
C GLY A 277 -3.99 11.86 -8.48
N GLY A 278 -5.00 11.49 -9.27
CA GLY A 278 -4.94 11.58 -10.74
C GLY A 278 -4.26 10.41 -11.46
N GLY A 279 -4.05 9.28 -10.79
CA GLY A 279 -3.48 8.06 -11.37
C GLY A 279 -2.19 7.62 -10.66
N GLN A 280 -2.03 6.29 -10.55
CA GLN A 280 -0.87 5.63 -9.92
C GLN A 280 0.02 4.91 -10.95
N VAL A 281 -0.42 4.88 -12.21
CA VAL A 281 0.28 4.23 -13.31
C VAL A 281 0.89 5.30 -14.21
N LEU A 282 2.16 5.18 -14.55
CA LEU A 282 2.87 6.06 -15.48
C LEU A 282 2.84 5.54 -16.91
N ASP A 283 2.84 4.23 -17.11
CA ASP A 283 2.84 3.62 -18.45
C ASP A 283 2.30 2.19 -18.44
N ILE A 284 1.73 1.76 -19.58
CA ILE A 284 1.26 0.39 -19.80
C ILE A 284 1.74 -0.07 -21.19
N ASP A 285 2.65 -1.04 -21.24
CA ASP A 285 3.14 -1.64 -22.48
C ASP A 285 2.61 -3.08 -22.62
N LYS A 286 1.54 -3.26 -23.39
CA LYS A 286 0.95 -4.59 -23.65
C LYS A 286 1.84 -5.49 -24.52
N LYS A 287 2.79 -4.93 -25.28
CA LYS A 287 3.69 -5.72 -26.13
C LYS A 287 4.82 -6.33 -25.30
N LYS A 288 5.43 -5.50 -24.43
CA LYS A 288 6.43 -5.97 -23.45
C LYS A 288 5.79 -6.67 -22.25
N LYS A 289 4.48 -6.51 -22.08
CA LYS A 289 3.72 -6.94 -20.91
C LYS A 289 4.32 -6.35 -19.64
N THR A 290 4.46 -5.03 -19.60
CA THR A 290 4.94 -4.32 -18.41
C THR A 290 4.00 -3.16 -18.07
N VAL A 291 3.90 -2.87 -16.78
CA VAL A 291 3.21 -1.68 -16.26
C VAL A 291 4.17 -0.93 -15.35
N THR A 292 4.23 0.39 -15.52
CA THR A 292 5.08 1.25 -14.68
C THR A 292 4.21 1.94 -13.65
N PHE A 293 4.33 1.56 -12.38
CA PHE A 293 3.65 2.21 -11.27
C PHE A 293 4.52 3.30 -10.63
N ILE A 294 3.86 4.18 -9.87
CA ILE A 294 4.52 5.04 -8.89
C ILE A 294 4.62 4.25 -7.58
N ALA A 295 5.84 4.00 -7.13
CA ALA A 295 6.14 3.45 -5.83
C ALA A 295 6.34 4.59 -4.83
N HIS A 296 5.53 4.59 -3.77
CA HIS A 296 5.51 5.58 -2.70
C HIS A 296 6.35 5.08 -1.53
N ARG A 297 7.19 5.96 -0.98
CA ARG A 297 7.96 5.68 0.23
C ARG A 297 7.09 5.84 1.47
N GLY A 298 7.21 4.91 2.42
CA GLY A 298 6.60 4.98 3.73
C GLY A 298 7.48 4.39 4.83
N TRP A 299 6.89 4.24 6.02
CA TRP A 299 7.54 3.65 7.19
C TRP A 299 6.92 2.30 7.55
N GLY A 300 7.75 1.28 7.69
CA GLY A 300 7.37 0.02 8.31
C GLY A 300 7.19 0.17 9.83
N PRO A 301 6.74 -0.88 10.52
CA PRO A 301 6.35 -0.78 11.93
C PRO A 301 7.48 -0.34 12.88
N ASP A 302 8.72 -0.63 12.50
CA ASP A 302 9.96 -0.34 13.23
C ASP A 302 10.80 0.80 12.61
N GLY A 303 10.20 1.60 11.71
CA GLY A 303 10.88 2.72 11.04
C GLY A 303 11.75 2.31 9.85
N ARG A 304 11.76 1.02 9.46
CA ARG A 304 12.38 0.62 8.19
C ARG A 304 11.68 1.31 7.02
N THR A 305 12.43 1.67 5.99
CA THR A 305 11.83 2.23 4.77
C THR A 305 11.14 1.13 3.97
N ILE A 306 9.92 1.42 3.52
CA ILE A 306 9.10 0.55 2.66
C ILE A 306 8.71 1.31 1.40
N TYR A 307 8.46 0.56 0.32
CA TYR A 307 7.90 1.08 -0.93
C TYR A 307 6.63 0.33 -1.27
N TYR A 308 5.61 1.06 -1.71
CA TYR A 308 4.30 0.49 -2.02
C TYR A 308 3.69 1.14 -3.26
N ILE A 309 2.88 0.37 -3.98
CA ILE A 309 2.02 0.88 -5.04
C ILE A 309 0.57 0.90 -4.54
N VAL A 310 -0.36 1.46 -5.31
CA VAL A 310 -1.80 1.41 -5.00
C VAL A 310 -2.54 0.90 -6.22
N THR A 311 -3.32 -0.17 -6.07
CA THR A 311 -3.93 -0.87 -7.22
C THR A 311 -5.45 -0.75 -7.25
N ASP A 312 -6.09 -0.77 -6.10
CA ASP A 312 -7.52 -0.59 -5.94
C ASP A 312 -7.89 -0.10 -4.54
N ALA A 313 -9.10 0.42 -4.39
CA ALA A 313 -9.61 0.89 -3.11
C ALA A 313 -11.14 0.82 -3.00
N THR A 314 -11.63 0.91 -1.78
CA THR A 314 -13.02 1.19 -1.43
C THR A 314 -13.06 2.28 -0.36
N PRO A 315 -14.05 3.18 -0.33
CA PRO A 315 -15.13 3.33 -1.31
C PRO A 315 -14.65 3.96 -2.62
N SER A 316 -15.55 4.09 -3.60
CA SER A 316 -15.23 4.61 -4.93
C SER A 316 -14.71 6.06 -4.93
N GLY A 317 -15.07 6.87 -3.93
CA GLY A 317 -14.59 8.26 -3.80
C GLY A 317 -13.06 8.36 -3.75
N PRO A 318 -12.40 7.80 -2.72
CA PRO A 318 -10.94 7.68 -2.67
C PRO A 318 -10.34 6.94 -3.87
N ALA A 319 -10.96 5.86 -4.36
CA ALA A 319 -10.45 5.13 -5.53
C ALA A 319 -10.34 6.05 -6.76
N ASN A 320 -11.41 6.80 -7.06
CA ASN A 320 -11.45 7.75 -8.17
C ASN A 320 -10.45 8.89 -7.99
N MET A 321 -10.30 9.41 -6.75
CA MET A 321 -9.32 10.46 -6.45
C MET A 321 -7.89 9.99 -6.75
N MET A 322 -7.53 8.78 -6.33
CA MET A 322 -6.21 8.18 -6.56
C MET A 322 -6.01 7.75 -8.02
N GLY A 323 -7.09 7.58 -8.78
CA GLY A 323 -7.08 7.04 -10.14
C GLY A 323 -6.79 5.54 -10.17
N VAL A 324 -7.32 4.80 -9.18
CA VAL A 324 -7.20 3.34 -9.06
C VAL A 324 -8.57 2.69 -9.18
N THR A 325 -8.58 1.37 -9.36
CA THR A 325 -9.81 0.60 -9.49
C THR A 325 -10.67 0.70 -8.23
N SER A 326 -11.98 0.85 -8.39
CA SER A 326 -12.93 0.72 -7.29
C SER A 326 -13.23 -0.75 -7.02
N ALA A 327 -12.97 -1.24 -5.81
CA ALA A 327 -13.23 -2.62 -5.38
C ALA A 327 -14.08 -2.66 -4.10
N PRO A 328 -15.41 -2.41 -4.19
CA PRO A 328 -16.33 -2.45 -3.05
C PRO A 328 -16.26 -3.73 -2.20
N THR A 329 -15.97 -4.87 -2.81
CA THR A 329 -15.82 -6.18 -2.15
C THR A 329 -14.78 -6.17 -1.02
N SER A 330 -13.72 -5.35 -1.16
CA SER A 330 -12.67 -5.15 -0.16
C SER A 330 -13.20 -4.61 1.17
N ALA A 331 -14.39 -3.99 1.21
CA ALA A 331 -15.02 -3.54 2.46
C ALA A 331 -15.26 -4.70 3.44
N SER A 332 -15.45 -5.91 2.93
CA SER A 332 -15.57 -7.14 3.72
C SER A 332 -14.33 -7.46 4.57
N LEU A 333 -13.21 -6.75 4.35
CA LEU A 333 -11.97 -6.92 5.10
C LEU A 333 -11.85 -6.00 6.33
N ILE A 334 -12.76 -5.03 6.54
CA ILE A 334 -12.60 -4.00 7.58
C ILE A 334 -12.43 -4.56 9.01
N ALA A 335 -13.11 -5.67 9.30
CA ALA A 335 -13.01 -6.38 10.57
C ALA A 335 -12.25 -7.71 10.47
N ASN A 336 -11.68 -8.03 9.30
CA ASN A 336 -11.00 -9.30 9.03
C ASN A 336 -9.48 -9.16 9.22
N ALA A 337 -8.84 -10.22 9.72
CA ALA A 337 -7.40 -10.26 9.96
C ALA A 337 -6.55 -10.29 8.68
N ALA A 338 -7.14 -10.47 7.51
CA ALA A 338 -6.47 -10.40 6.21
C ALA A 338 -6.16 -8.95 5.79
N ALA A 339 -6.67 -7.94 6.50
CA ALA A 339 -6.22 -6.56 6.34
C ALA A 339 -5.45 -6.10 7.58
N VAL A 340 -4.35 -5.38 7.34
CA VAL A 340 -3.45 -4.84 8.36
C VAL A 340 -3.63 -3.32 8.48
N ASP A 341 -3.30 -2.74 9.62
CA ASP A 341 -3.48 -1.32 9.85
C ASP A 341 -2.39 -0.49 9.16
N LEU A 342 -2.78 0.64 8.57
CA LEU A 342 -1.88 1.67 8.10
C LEU A 342 -2.34 3.03 8.64
N TYR A 343 -1.40 3.79 9.20
CA TYR A 343 -1.66 5.07 9.82
C TYR A 343 -1.20 6.21 8.91
N GLN A 344 -2.11 7.11 8.54
CA GLN A 344 -1.87 8.26 7.67
C GLN A 344 -2.08 9.57 8.43
N PHE A 345 -1.28 10.58 8.12
CA PHE A 345 -1.37 11.89 8.77
C PHE A 345 -2.36 12.81 8.04
N LYS A 346 -3.32 13.38 8.78
CA LYS A 346 -4.31 14.35 8.25
C LYS A 346 -3.92 15.82 8.50
N ASN A 347 -2.90 16.07 9.32
CA ASN A 347 -2.33 17.38 9.63
C ASN A 347 -0.89 17.26 10.14
N GLY A 348 -0.26 18.39 10.50
CA GLY A 348 1.08 18.44 11.09
C GLY A 348 2.17 18.70 10.05
N LEU A 349 3.26 17.92 10.09
CA LEU A 349 4.39 18.06 9.16
C LEU A 349 3.94 17.81 7.73
N LYS A 350 4.16 18.78 6.84
CA LYS A 350 3.90 18.63 5.40
C LYS A 350 4.89 17.63 4.81
N GLY A 351 4.44 16.81 3.86
CA GLY A 351 5.31 15.79 3.25
C GLY A 351 4.62 15.05 2.11
N SER A 352 5.21 13.91 1.73
CA SER A 352 4.80 13.10 0.57
C SER A 352 3.63 12.13 0.84
N GLY A 353 3.05 12.15 2.03
CA GLY A 353 1.93 11.30 2.38
C GLY A 353 0.66 11.64 1.58
N PRO A 354 -0.33 10.74 1.52
CA PRO A 354 -1.49 10.86 0.63
C PRO A 354 -2.33 12.14 0.82
N LEU A 355 -2.29 12.73 2.02
CA LEU A 355 -3.02 13.96 2.37
C LEU A 355 -2.11 15.21 2.40
N GLY A 356 -0.90 15.13 1.85
CA GLY A 356 0.09 16.23 1.83
C GLY A 356 0.83 16.44 3.14
N PHE A 357 0.77 15.46 4.04
CA PHE A 357 1.50 15.43 5.31
C PHE A 357 2.55 14.32 5.29
N GLN A 358 3.19 14.05 6.42
CA GLN A 358 4.18 12.99 6.53
C GLN A 358 3.69 11.65 5.93
N ALA A 359 4.63 10.89 5.35
CA ALA A 359 4.40 9.52 4.93
C ALA A 359 3.88 8.65 6.08
N GLY A 360 3.02 7.70 5.73
CA GLY A 360 2.32 6.84 6.69
C GLY A 360 3.20 5.76 7.31
N ILE A 361 2.69 5.15 8.38
CA ILE A 361 3.33 4.08 9.14
C ILE A 361 2.48 2.81 9.00
N ALA A 362 3.07 1.72 8.53
CA ALA A 362 2.43 0.42 8.41
C ALA A 362 2.57 -0.41 9.69
N ALA A 363 1.53 -1.14 10.09
CA ALA A 363 1.56 -2.05 11.24
C ALA A 363 2.16 -3.42 10.92
N GLY A 364 2.53 -3.67 9.68
CA GLY A 364 3.24 -4.86 9.21
C GLY A 364 3.91 -4.58 7.88
N ALA A 365 5.04 -5.23 7.61
CA ALA A 365 5.86 -5.11 6.40
C ALA A 365 6.28 -6.50 5.89
N PRO A 366 6.81 -6.65 4.66
CA PRO A 366 7.15 -7.96 4.13
C PRO A 366 8.20 -8.63 5.03
N GLY A 367 8.03 -9.93 5.25
CA GLY A 367 8.77 -10.69 6.25
C GLY A 367 8.10 -10.77 7.62
N ASP A 368 7.13 -9.90 7.93
CA ASP A 368 6.34 -9.99 9.15
C ASP A 368 5.20 -11.01 9.00
N ALA A 369 4.92 -11.79 10.05
CA ALA A 369 3.88 -12.83 10.01
C ALA A 369 2.45 -12.29 9.80
N ASN A 370 2.24 -11.01 10.07
CA ASN A 370 0.98 -10.28 9.90
C ASN A 370 0.98 -9.37 8.65
N TYR A 371 1.92 -9.53 7.72
CA TYR A 371 1.93 -8.74 6.49
C TYR A 371 0.72 -9.05 5.59
N SER A 372 0.12 -8.00 5.06
CA SER A 372 -0.88 -8.04 3.99
C SER A 372 -0.79 -6.79 3.10
N PRO A 373 -1.04 -6.92 1.79
CA PRO A 373 -1.21 -5.77 0.90
C PRO A 373 -2.51 -4.99 1.16
N MET A 374 -3.47 -5.56 1.92
CA MET A 374 -4.75 -4.93 2.18
C MET A 374 -4.68 -4.08 3.44
N TRP A 375 -4.90 -2.77 3.31
CA TRP A 375 -4.76 -1.84 4.44
C TRP A 375 -6.08 -1.31 4.95
N ARG A 376 -6.25 -1.39 6.26
CA ARG A 376 -7.26 -0.66 7.02
C ARG A 376 -6.68 0.68 7.41
N ILE A 377 -7.24 1.74 6.87
CA ILE A 377 -6.66 3.07 7.03
C ILE A 377 -7.12 3.70 8.35
N PHE A 378 -6.15 4.14 9.13
CA PHE A 378 -6.33 4.97 10.32
C PHE A 378 -5.75 6.36 10.08
N MET A 379 -6.40 7.37 10.62
CA MET A 379 -6.02 8.78 10.51
C MET A 379 -5.40 9.24 11.82
N ILE A 380 -4.16 9.71 11.74
CA ILE A 380 -3.45 10.40 12.80
C ILE A 380 -3.69 11.91 12.65
N GLY A 381 -4.13 12.56 13.72
CA GLY A 381 -4.12 14.02 13.84
C GLY A 381 -3.33 14.49 15.04
N TRP A 382 -2.49 15.49 14.82
CA TRP A 382 -1.92 16.30 15.88
C TRP A 382 -3.00 17.17 16.51
N ASN A 383 -3.09 17.14 17.83
CA ASN A 383 -3.97 18.02 18.60
C ASN A 383 -3.52 19.48 18.48
N ASP A 384 -2.21 19.71 18.49
CA ASP A 384 -1.58 20.97 18.11
C ASP A 384 -0.63 20.74 16.91
N PRO A 385 -1.07 21.07 15.67
CA PRO A 385 -0.26 20.89 14.46
C PRO A 385 1.07 21.66 14.47
N SER A 386 1.19 22.75 15.26
CA SER A 386 2.42 23.52 15.36
C SER A 386 3.51 22.81 16.17
N SER A 387 3.10 21.83 16.98
CA SER A 387 3.99 20.97 17.78
C SER A 387 4.39 19.68 17.07
N ALA A 388 3.97 19.50 15.81
CA ALA A 388 4.17 18.26 15.07
C ALA A 388 5.65 17.90 14.91
N GLN A 389 5.94 16.62 15.12
CA GLN A 389 7.27 16.02 14.98
C GLN A 389 7.20 14.81 14.07
N LEU A 390 8.36 14.38 13.56
CA LEU A 390 8.45 13.19 12.73
C LEU A 390 8.18 11.96 13.60
N LEU A 391 7.21 11.12 13.20
CA LEU A 391 6.96 9.82 13.83
C LEU A 391 7.24 8.72 12.80
N GLU A 392 8.19 7.82 13.08
CA GLU A 392 8.62 6.82 12.10
C GLU A 392 8.17 5.41 12.48
N THR A 393 7.84 5.18 13.75
CA THR A 393 7.54 3.86 14.27
C THR A 393 6.15 3.78 14.91
N ILE A 394 5.65 2.55 15.04
CA ILE A 394 4.44 2.27 15.83
C ILE A 394 4.63 2.65 17.31
N ASP A 395 5.85 2.51 17.83
CA ASP A 395 6.17 2.89 19.22
C ASP A 395 6.10 4.40 19.44
N ASP A 396 6.59 5.21 18.49
CA ASP A 396 6.46 6.68 18.54
C ASP A 396 4.99 7.08 18.56
N MET A 397 4.21 6.54 17.62
CA MET A 397 2.78 6.79 17.52
C MET A 397 2.05 6.42 18.82
N ASN A 398 2.33 5.25 19.39
CA ASN A 398 1.70 4.81 20.63
C ASN A 398 2.09 5.71 21.82
N ALA A 399 3.35 6.12 21.91
CA ALA A 399 3.83 7.03 22.95
C ALA A 399 3.12 8.39 22.86
N TYR A 400 3.00 8.96 21.66
CA TYR A 400 2.38 10.27 21.44
C TYR A 400 0.86 10.21 21.65
N LYS A 401 0.21 9.10 21.28
CA LYS A 401 -1.21 8.88 21.59
C LYS A 401 -1.43 8.79 23.10
N LYS A 402 -0.60 8.02 23.82
CA LYS A 402 -0.68 7.88 25.28
C LYS A 402 -0.45 9.20 26.00
N ALA A 403 0.42 10.05 25.47
CA ALA A 403 0.68 11.40 25.98
C ALA A 403 -0.45 12.40 25.64
N GLY A 404 -1.45 12.01 24.84
CA GLY A 404 -2.53 12.91 24.41
C GLY A 404 -2.08 13.98 23.41
N LEU A 405 -1.00 13.74 22.66
CA LEU A 405 -0.49 14.67 21.66
C LEU A 405 -1.14 14.46 20.29
N ILE A 406 -1.54 13.23 19.99
CA ILE A 406 -2.21 12.85 18.74
C ILE A 406 -3.51 12.08 19.00
N ASP A 407 -4.48 12.24 18.11
CA ASP A 407 -5.66 11.40 17.98
C ASP A 407 -5.45 10.36 16.87
N ILE A 408 -6.04 9.17 17.04
CA ILE A 408 -6.02 8.12 16.01
C ILE A 408 -7.41 7.54 15.89
N GLY A 409 -7.98 7.58 14.69
CA GLY A 409 -9.31 7.06 14.39
C GLY A 409 -9.35 6.33 13.06
N ILE A 410 -10.24 5.35 12.92
CA ILE A 410 -10.44 4.65 11.65
C ILE A 410 -10.98 5.62 10.59
N ALA A 411 -10.47 5.55 9.36
CA ALA A 411 -10.94 6.37 8.27
C ALA A 411 -12.31 5.89 7.78
N ARG A 412 -13.26 6.83 7.65
CA ARG A 412 -14.63 6.61 7.16
C ARG A 412 -14.98 7.66 6.09
N PRO A 413 -14.29 7.70 4.94
CA PRO A 413 -14.62 8.61 3.87
C PRO A 413 -16.06 8.32 3.40
N MET A 414 -16.89 9.36 3.35
CA MET A 414 -18.33 9.22 3.02
C MET A 414 -19.04 8.18 3.92
N ASP A 415 -18.68 8.12 5.21
CA ASP A 415 -19.21 7.18 6.21
C ASP A 415 -19.09 5.69 5.84
N SER A 416 -18.20 5.36 4.90
CA SER A 416 -18.05 4.00 4.36
C SER A 416 -16.77 3.32 4.86
N ASP A 417 -16.72 1.99 4.80
CA ASP A 417 -15.50 1.21 5.10
C ASP A 417 -14.38 1.59 4.11
N HIS A 418 -13.19 1.90 4.64
CA HIS A 418 -12.04 2.26 3.83
C HIS A 418 -10.96 1.19 3.87
N ILE A 419 -10.81 0.50 2.73
CA ILE A 419 -9.73 -0.46 2.50
C ILE A 419 -9.01 -0.06 1.22
N VAL A 420 -7.69 -0.15 1.25
CA VAL A 420 -6.85 0.15 0.09
C VAL A 420 -5.93 -1.05 -0.14
N ASN A 421 -5.85 -1.51 -1.39
CA ASN A 421 -4.90 -2.52 -1.81
C ASN A 421 -3.59 -1.83 -2.21
N CYS A 422 -2.58 -1.97 -1.34
CA CYS A 422 -1.29 -1.34 -1.48
C CYS A 422 -0.16 -2.37 -1.27
N PRO A 423 0.12 -3.21 -2.26
CA PRO A 423 1.18 -4.19 -2.12
C PRO A 423 2.54 -3.52 -1.96
N PHE A 424 3.35 -4.07 -1.07
CA PHE A 424 4.75 -3.68 -0.93
C PHE A 424 5.59 -4.29 -2.04
N ILE A 425 6.53 -3.49 -2.53
CA ILE A 425 7.39 -3.85 -3.65
C ILE A 425 8.81 -3.37 -3.36
N ASP A 426 9.80 -4.06 -3.91
CA ASP A 426 11.16 -3.53 -4.04
C ASP A 426 11.31 -2.90 -5.44
N PRO A 427 11.42 -1.56 -5.55
CA PRO A 427 11.55 -0.88 -6.84
C PRO A 427 12.98 -0.96 -7.39
N PHE A 428 13.91 -1.64 -6.71
CA PHE A 428 15.32 -1.77 -7.07
C PHE A 428 15.76 -3.21 -7.35
N GLN A 429 14.81 -4.14 -7.49
CA GLN A 429 15.07 -5.57 -7.68
C GLN A 429 15.62 -5.93 -9.07
#